data_AF-A0A3B1CZS0-F1
#
_entry.id   AF-A0A3B1CZS0-F1
#
_cell.length_a   1.000
_cell.length_b   1.000
_cell.length_c   1.000
_cell.angle_alpha   90.00
_cell.angle_beta   90.00
_cell.angle_gamma   90.00
#
_symmetry.space_group_name_H-M   'P 1'
#
loop_
_entity.id
_entity.type
_entity.pdbx_description
1 polymer ?
#
loop_
_entity_poly.entity_id
_entity_poly.type
_entity_poly.pdbx_seq_one_letter_code
_entity_poly.pdbx_strand_id
1 'polypeptide(L)'
;MLPAGVFLLFVFRGLFAFLNNFLMSSIGAKIVKTLRQALYNKLLSLPISFFSRKSSGSIISRVLNDIGSLENLIANTARNFFVQSTTVIVLAVVALLRRWDLALLSFTIIPLVVLVADRFGKRMKKTSKKTREFISDVTKMVQETVLGIRVIKAFTMEEKMRIRNDEAVSRHYRNVMREVRIREFTAVSMEIIAGAGIAIILWYGSYLIINNKLSVGAFFSFITAIMMIYTPLKRLSQVNNNFQMIRTALHRVKEIFLLDDEVSGRIEKAKIEGHIVYDKVSFRYPDSVELALKDINLEIQPGETIAIVGYSGSGKSTLIDLLLGFWKDYTGRIAID
;
A
#
# COMPACT_ATOMS: atom_id res chain seq x y z
N MET A 1 48.48 -10.02 -12.27
CA MET A 1 47.51 -9.10 -12.93
C MET A 1 46.05 -9.46 -12.64
N LEU A 2 45.64 -10.74 -12.68
CA LEU A 2 44.26 -11.16 -12.35
C LEU A 2 43.76 -10.73 -10.96
N PRO A 3 44.53 -10.84 -9.85
CA PRO A 3 44.05 -10.42 -8.53
C PRO A 3 43.74 -8.92 -8.46
N ALA A 4 44.60 -8.09 -9.07
CA ALA A 4 44.38 -6.65 -9.15
C ALA A 4 43.15 -6.30 -10.00
N GLY A 5 42.94 -6.99 -11.12
CA GLY A 5 41.75 -6.83 -11.95
C GLY A 5 40.46 -7.20 -11.23
N VAL A 6 40.46 -8.33 -10.48
CA VAL A 6 39.32 -8.73 -9.64
C VAL A 6 39.06 -7.69 -8.55
N PHE A 7 40.10 -7.24 -7.85
CA PHE A 7 39.98 -6.19 -6.83
C PHE A 7 39.35 -4.91 -7.41
N LEU A 8 39.86 -4.41 -8.54
CA LEU A 8 39.30 -3.25 -9.23
C LEU A 8 37.83 -3.45 -9.61
N LEU A 9 37.45 -4.64 -10.09
CA LEU A 9 36.06 -4.96 -10.41
C LEU A 9 35.16 -4.86 -9.17
N PHE A 10 35.61 -5.38 -8.02
CA PHE A 10 34.86 -5.25 -6.76
C PHE A 10 34.77 -3.81 -6.27
N VAL A 11 35.82 -3.00 -6.44
CA VAL A 11 35.81 -1.56 -6.13
C VAL A 11 34.77 -0.83 -7.01
N PHE A 12 34.83 -1.03 -8.33
CA PHE A 12 33.85 -0.44 -9.24
C PHE A 12 32.43 -0.91 -8.94
N ARG A 13 32.22 -2.20 -8.70
CA ARG A 13 30.92 -2.74 -8.30
C ARG A 13 30.39 -2.08 -7.03
N GLY A 14 31.24 -1.87 -6.03
CA GLY A 14 30.90 -1.17 -4.78
C GLY A 14 30.51 0.28 -5.04
N LEU A 15 31.32 1.00 -5.82
CA LEU A 15 31.06 2.40 -6.18
C LEU A 15 29.75 2.57 -6.95
N PHE A 16 29.52 1.78 -8.00
CA PHE A 16 28.27 1.83 -8.77
C PHE A 16 27.07 1.40 -7.94
N ALA A 17 27.22 0.40 -7.06
CA ALA A 17 26.15 0.00 -6.15
C ALA A 17 25.80 1.13 -5.18
N PHE A 18 26.80 1.80 -4.59
CA PHE A 18 26.59 2.96 -3.73
C PHE A 18 25.87 4.08 -4.48
N LEU A 19 26.39 4.48 -5.65
CA LEU A 19 25.82 5.56 -6.45
C LEU A 19 24.36 5.25 -6.85
N ASN A 20 24.11 4.04 -7.34
CA ASN A 20 22.77 3.59 -7.68
C ASN A 20 21.83 3.62 -6.47
N ASN A 21 22.27 3.15 -5.29
CA ASN A 21 21.43 3.14 -4.09
C ASN A 21 21.12 4.55 -3.62
N PHE A 22 22.15 5.40 -3.54
CA PHE A 22 22.03 6.77 -3.10
C PHE A 22 21.11 7.57 -4.01
N LEU A 23 21.31 7.50 -5.34
CA LEU A 23 20.48 8.19 -6.31
C LEU A 23 19.03 7.69 -6.28
N MET A 24 18.81 6.37 -6.24
CA MET A 24 17.45 5.80 -6.19
C MET A 24 16.72 6.21 -4.90
N SER A 25 17.38 6.15 -3.75
CA SER A 25 16.80 6.63 -2.48
C SER A 25 16.54 8.13 -2.50
N SER A 26 17.45 8.93 -3.08
CA SER A 26 17.25 10.38 -3.23
C SER A 26 16.04 10.70 -4.10
N ILE A 27 15.84 9.97 -5.20
CA ILE A 27 14.65 10.11 -6.06
C ILE A 27 13.39 9.74 -5.28
N GLY A 28 13.38 8.62 -4.56
CA GLY A 28 12.25 8.21 -3.72
C GLY A 28 11.88 9.29 -2.68
N ALA A 29 12.88 9.81 -1.97
CA ALA A 29 12.69 10.88 -0.99
C ALA A 29 12.19 12.18 -1.63
N LYS A 30 12.68 12.58 -2.82
CA LYS A 30 12.20 13.76 -3.55
C LYS A 30 10.75 13.63 -4.00
N ILE A 31 10.35 12.45 -4.49
CA ILE A 31 8.95 12.18 -4.86
C ILE A 31 8.05 12.31 -3.63
N VAL A 32 8.43 11.69 -2.51
CA VAL A 32 7.67 11.77 -1.26
C VAL A 32 7.59 13.19 -0.72
N LYS A 33 8.69 13.94 -0.73
CA LYS A 33 8.70 15.37 -0.37
C LYS A 33 7.70 16.16 -1.21
N THR A 34 7.74 15.98 -2.53
CA THR A 34 6.86 16.70 -3.47
C THR A 34 5.38 16.33 -3.25
N LEU A 35 5.08 15.04 -3.09
CA LEU A 35 3.72 14.58 -2.82
C LEU A 35 3.19 15.07 -1.48
N ARG A 36 4.02 15.08 -0.42
CA ARG A 36 3.63 15.62 0.89
C ARG A 36 3.32 17.11 0.80
N GLN A 37 4.16 17.87 0.12
CA GLN A 37 3.96 19.31 -0.05
C GLN A 37 2.70 19.61 -0.88
N ALA A 38 2.52 18.91 -2.00
CA ALA A 38 1.34 19.05 -2.84
C ALA A 38 0.06 18.66 -2.11
N LEU A 39 0.08 17.55 -1.34
CA LEU A 39 -1.08 17.11 -0.56
C LEU A 39 -1.38 18.08 0.58
N TYR A 40 -0.36 18.61 1.25
CA TYR A 40 -0.53 19.64 2.27
C TYR A 40 -1.20 20.89 1.70
N ASN A 41 -0.71 21.40 0.57
CA ASN A 41 -1.32 22.54 -0.11
C ASN A 41 -2.75 22.24 -0.55
N LYS A 42 -3.01 21.03 -1.07
CA LYS A 42 -4.37 20.60 -1.43
C LYS A 42 -5.28 20.57 -0.22
N LEU A 43 -4.83 20.06 0.93
CA LEU A 43 -5.63 20.05 2.16
C LEU A 43 -6.01 21.48 2.59
N LEU A 44 -5.13 22.45 2.43
CA LEU A 44 -5.43 23.85 2.74
C LEU A 44 -6.45 24.49 1.79
N SER A 45 -6.62 23.96 0.58
CA SER A 45 -7.59 24.45 -0.39
C SER A 45 -8.93 23.72 -0.37
N LEU A 46 -9.08 22.66 0.43
CA LEU A 46 -10.35 21.91 0.50
C LEU A 46 -11.37 22.60 1.40
N PRO A 47 -12.67 22.51 1.07
CA PRO A 47 -13.75 23.09 1.89
C PRO A 47 -13.85 22.40 3.26
N ILE A 48 -14.38 23.12 4.27
CA ILE A 48 -14.55 22.58 5.64
C ILE A 48 -15.33 21.26 5.64
N SER A 49 -16.27 21.10 4.69
CA SER A 49 -17.15 19.94 4.56
C SER A 49 -16.38 18.64 4.32
N PHE A 50 -15.17 18.70 3.79
CA PHE A 50 -14.28 17.55 3.69
C PHE A 50 -13.82 17.07 5.07
N PHE A 51 -13.47 18.01 5.96
CA PHE A 51 -12.94 17.73 7.30
C PHE A 51 -14.02 17.30 8.28
N SER A 52 -15.27 17.72 8.10
CA SER A 52 -16.39 17.23 8.90
C SER A 52 -16.73 15.77 8.59
N ARG A 53 -16.51 15.30 7.36
CA ARG A 53 -16.84 13.94 6.90
C ARG A 53 -15.72 12.91 7.14
N LYS A 54 -14.47 13.36 7.30
CA LYS A 54 -13.30 12.48 7.44
C LYS A 54 -12.63 12.69 8.78
N SER A 55 -12.33 11.60 9.48
CA SER A 55 -11.56 11.71 10.72
C SER A 55 -10.17 12.29 10.45
N SER A 56 -9.73 13.21 11.30
CA SER A 56 -8.38 13.78 11.27
C SER A 56 -7.30 12.69 11.25
N GLY A 57 -7.51 11.60 12.02
CA GLY A 57 -6.63 10.43 12.00
C GLY A 57 -6.54 9.73 10.64
N SER A 58 -7.62 9.66 9.86
CA SER A 58 -7.60 9.10 8.50
C SER A 58 -6.75 9.96 7.56
N ILE A 59 -6.90 11.29 7.64
CA ILE A 59 -6.14 12.25 6.83
C ILE A 59 -4.65 12.17 7.18
N ILE A 60 -4.32 12.20 8.48
CA ILE A 60 -2.94 12.08 8.98
C ILE A 60 -2.30 10.77 8.51
N SER A 61 -3.02 9.64 8.61
CA SER A 61 -2.50 8.35 8.16
C SER A 61 -2.20 8.33 6.65
N ARG A 62 -3.04 8.97 5.81
CA ARG A 62 -2.76 9.11 4.38
C ARG A 62 -1.48 9.92 4.10
N VAL A 63 -1.26 11.02 4.82
CA VAL A 63 -0.07 11.88 4.64
C VAL A 63 1.21 11.17 5.13
N LEU A 64 1.15 10.51 6.28
CA LEU A 64 2.32 9.93 6.93
C LEU A 64 2.64 8.52 6.42
N ASN A 65 1.66 7.62 6.46
CA ASN A 65 1.87 6.20 6.22
C ASN A 65 1.78 5.84 4.73
N ASP A 66 0.74 6.28 4.03
CA ASP A 66 0.57 5.92 2.61
C ASP A 66 1.68 6.53 1.75
N ILE A 67 1.93 7.84 1.88
CA ILE A 67 3.03 8.49 1.14
C ILE A 67 4.39 8.01 1.66
N GLY A 68 4.57 7.81 2.97
CA GLY A 68 5.83 7.29 3.51
C GLY A 68 6.20 5.91 2.96
N SER A 69 5.22 5.04 2.77
CA SER A 69 5.44 3.72 2.17
C SER A 69 5.98 3.79 0.74
N LEU A 70 5.64 4.85 -0.02
CA LEU A 70 6.09 5.03 -1.40
C LEU A 70 7.60 5.30 -1.51
N GLU A 71 8.23 5.85 -0.47
CA GLU A 71 9.65 6.27 -0.49
C GLU A 71 10.56 5.10 -0.89
N ASN A 72 10.51 4.03 -0.10
CA ASN A 72 11.32 2.85 -0.32
C ASN A 72 10.72 1.95 -1.39
N LEU A 73 9.38 1.92 -1.56
CA LEU A 73 8.75 1.07 -2.55
C LEU A 73 9.10 1.50 -3.96
N ILE A 74 9.01 2.78 -4.31
CA ILE A 74 9.31 3.27 -5.67
C ILE A 74 10.79 3.07 -5.98
N ALA A 75 11.68 3.53 -5.08
CA ALA A 75 13.13 3.42 -5.26
C ALA A 75 13.58 1.97 -5.47
N ASN A 76 13.15 1.05 -4.59
CA ASN A 76 13.54 -0.35 -4.68
C ASN A 76 12.89 -1.06 -5.87
N THR A 77 11.64 -0.73 -6.23
CA THR A 77 10.94 -1.39 -7.34
C THR A 77 11.55 -1.02 -8.68
N ALA A 78 11.80 0.27 -8.92
CA ALA A 78 12.47 0.74 -10.13
C ALA A 78 13.87 0.12 -10.24
N ARG A 79 14.66 0.19 -9.17
CA ARG A 79 15.98 -0.43 -9.11
C ARG A 79 15.92 -1.93 -9.42
N ASN A 80 15.05 -2.67 -8.73
CA ASN A 80 14.96 -4.12 -8.92
C ASN A 80 14.53 -4.46 -10.34
N PHE A 81 13.58 -3.71 -10.92
CA PHE A 81 13.16 -3.93 -12.29
C PHE A 81 14.33 -3.76 -13.27
N PHE A 82 15.01 -2.61 -13.29
CA PHE A 82 16.07 -2.36 -14.25
C PHE A 82 17.33 -3.19 -14.01
N VAL A 83 17.83 -3.21 -12.77
CA VAL A 83 19.10 -3.90 -12.44
C VAL A 83 18.94 -5.41 -12.54
N GLN A 84 17.87 -5.97 -11.98
CA GLN A 84 17.70 -7.43 -11.99
C GLN A 84 17.32 -7.93 -13.39
N SER A 85 16.49 -7.21 -14.15
CA SER A 85 16.19 -7.62 -15.54
C SER A 85 17.44 -7.62 -16.40
N THR A 86 18.26 -6.56 -16.30
CA THR A 86 19.55 -6.49 -17.00
C THR A 86 20.47 -7.62 -16.57
N THR A 87 20.56 -7.90 -15.26
CA THR A 87 21.39 -9.00 -14.74
C THR A 87 20.93 -10.35 -15.26
N VAL A 88 19.62 -10.63 -15.27
CA VAL A 88 19.06 -11.87 -15.83
C VAL A 88 19.39 -11.99 -17.31
N ILE A 89 19.19 -10.92 -18.09
CA ILE A 89 19.48 -10.93 -19.53
C ILE A 89 20.96 -11.18 -19.78
N VAL A 90 21.86 -10.46 -19.10
CA VAL A 90 23.32 -10.62 -19.26
C VAL A 90 23.75 -12.04 -18.88
N LEU A 91 23.29 -12.57 -17.75
CA LEU A 91 23.64 -13.92 -17.33
C LEU A 91 23.06 -15.00 -18.27
N ALA A 92 21.86 -14.79 -18.81
CA ALA A 92 21.26 -15.68 -19.80
C ALA A 92 22.07 -15.68 -21.11
N VAL A 93 22.49 -14.50 -21.58
CA VAL A 93 23.36 -14.37 -22.75
C VAL A 93 24.72 -15.04 -22.48
N VAL A 94 25.33 -14.81 -21.32
CA VAL A 94 26.59 -15.48 -20.94
C VAL A 94 26.42 -17.00 -20.92
N ALA A 95 25.33 -17.52 -20.36
CA ALA A 95 25.06 -18.96 -20.34
C ALA A 95 24.92 -19.53 -21.77
N LEU A 96 24.17 -18.84 -22.65
CA LEU A 96 24.01 -19.22 -24.06
C LEU A 96 25.33 -19.19 -24.83
N LEU A 97 26.15 -18.15 -24.63
CA LEU A 97 27.46 -18.01 -25.27
C LEU A 97 28.46 -19.07 -24.79
N ARG A 98 28.35 -19.52 -23.53
CA ARG A 98 29.20 -20.60 -23.01
C ARG A 98 28.83 -21.94 -23.61
N ARG A 99 27.56 -22.33 -23.51
CA ARG A 99 27.02 -23.59 -24.08
C ARG A 99 25.52 -23.46 -24.29
N TRP A 100 25.13 -23.24 -25.53
CA TRP A 100 23.74 -23.06 -25.94
C TRP A 100 22.88 -24.31 -25.68
N ASP A 101 23.45 -25.50 -25.81
CA ASP A 101 22.79 -26.79 -25.57
C ASP A 101 22.45 -27.00 -24.09
N LEU A 102 23.40 -26.76 -23.19
CA LEU A 102 23.15 -26.80 -21.75
C LEU A 102 22.20 -25.68 -21.29
N ALA A 103 22.30 -24.49 -21.89
CA ALA A 103 21.40 -23.37 -21.60
C ALA A 103 19.95 -23.67 -21.99
N LEU A 104 19.71 -24.22 -23.19
CA LEU A 104 18.38 -24.67 -23.62
C LEU A 104 17.83 -25.75 -22.69
N LEU A 105 18.66 -26.74 -22.33
CA LEU A 105 18.29 -27.79 -21.37
C LEU A 105 17.92 -27.21 -20.00
N SER A 106 18.54 -26.11 -19.61
CA SER A 106 18.21 -25.44 -18.35
C SER A 106 16.92 -24.63 -18.44
N PHE A 107 16.66 -24.02 -19.60
CA PHE A 107 15.44 -23.27 -19.85
C PHE A 107 14.19 -24.16 -19.90
N THR A 108 14.29 -25.46 -20.20
CA THR A 108 13.14 -26.39 -20.12
C THR A 108 12.64 -26.60 -18.69
N ILE A 109 13.48 -26.40 -17.69
CA ILE A 109 13.10 -26.51 -16.26
C ILE A 109 12.29 -25.28 -15.82
N ILE A 110 12.52 -24.11 -16.42
CA ILE A 110 11.88 -22.84 -16.02
C ILE A 110 10.35 -22.89 -16.13
N PRO A 111 9.72 -23.34 -17.25
CA PRO A 111 8.28 -23.48 -17.35
C PRO A 111 7.68 -24.34 -16.22
N LEU A 112 8.36 -25.43 -15.84
CA LEU A 112 7.91 -26.31 -14.77
C LEU A 112 7.92 -25.59 -13.42
N VAL A 113 9.00 -24.86 -13.12
CA VAL A 113 9.13 -24.02 -11.91
C VAL A 113 8.02 -22.95 -11.88
N VAL A 114 7.80 -22.25 -12.99
CA VAL A 114 6.78 -21.19 -13.09
C VAL A 114 5.38 -21.76 -12.90
N LEU A 115 5.06 -22.90 -13.53
CA LEU A 115 3.76 -23.55 -13.42
C LEU A 115 3.47 -23.97 -11.97
N VAL A 116 4.45 -24.58 -11.31
CA VAL A 116 4.33 -25.01 -9.90
C VAL A 116 4.17 -23.78 -8.99
N ALA A 117 5.01 -22.76 -9.18
CA ALA A 117 4.93 -21.52 -8.42
C ALA A 117 3.57 -20.80 -8.59
N ASP A 118 3.04 -20.70 -9.82
CA ASP A 118 1.75 -20.06 -10.08
C ASP A 118 0.58 -20.85 -9.45
N ARG A 119 0.57 -22.18 -9.63
CA ARG A 119 -0.50 -23.04 -9.10
C ARG A 119 -0.55 -23.00 -7.57
N PHE A 120 0.60 -23.13 -6.91
CA PHE A 120 0.66 -23.04 -5.45
C PHE A 120 0.49 -21.61 -4.94
N GLY A 121 0.98 -20.60 -5.65
CA GLY A 121 0.80 -19.19 -5.33
C GLY A 121 -0.67 -18.77 -5.31
N LYS A 122 -1.45 -19.18 -6.32
CA LYS A 122 -2.91 -18.95 -6.37
C LYS A 122 -3.64 -19.62 -5.20
N ARG A 123 -3.28 -20.87 -4.89
CA ARG A 123 -3.85 -21.61 -3.74
C ARG A 123 -3.50 -20.93 -2.42
N MET A 124 -2.24 -20.52 -2.25
CA MET A 124 -1.78 -19.79 -1.07
C MET A 124 -2.58 -18.51 -0.87
N LYS A 125 -2.70 -17.67 -1.91
CA LYS A 125 -3.44 -16.40 -1.86
C LYS A 125 -4.89 -16.60 -1.38
N LYS A 126 -5.57 -17.64 -1.87
CA LYS A 126 -6.94 -17.98 -1.45
C LYS A 126 -7.00 -18.43 0.01
N THR A 127 -6.08 -19.27 0.46
CA THR A 127 -6.04 -19.75 1.85
C THR A 127 -5.67 -18.62 2.81
N SER A 128 -4.72 -17.75 2.47
CA SER A 128 -4.35 -16.58 3.27
C SER A 128 -5.47 -15.57 3.42
N LYS A 129 -6.31 -15.40 2.40
CA LYS A 129 -7.52 -14.58 2.52
C LYS A 129 -8.44 -15.12 3.62
N LYS A 130 -8.70 -16.44 3.62
CA LYS A 130 -9.50 -17.08 4.66
C LYS A 130 -8.86 -17.02 6.05
N THR A 131 -7.53 -17.13 6.16
CA THR A 131 -6.84 -16.99 7.44
C THR A 131 -7.10 -15.60 8.04
N ARG A 132 -7.02 -14.56 7.20
CA ARG A 132 -7.32 -13.17 7.58
C ARG A 132 -8.79 -12.96 7.97
N GLU A 133 -9.72 -13.61 7.29
CA GLU A 133 -11.15 -13.59 7.66
C GLU A 133 -11.36 -14.23 9.05
N PHE A 134 -10.81 -15.42 9.29
CA PHE A 134 -10.97 -16.11 10.58
C PHE A 134 -10.32 -15.39 11.75
N ILE A 135 -9.14 -14.78 11.58
CA ILE A 135 -8.55 -13.98 12.66
C ILE A 135 -9.37 -12.71 12.94
N SER A 136 -9.98 -12.11 11.90
CA SER A 136 -10.87 -10.98 12.11
C SER A 136 -12.10 -11.35 12.93
N ASP A 137 -12.66 -12.56 12.74
CA ASP A 137 -13.78 -13.05 13.55
C ASP A 137 -13.38 -13.25 15.02
N VAL A 138 -12.19 -13.80 15.27
CA VAL A 138 -11.63 -13.91 16.62
C VAL A 138 -11.45 -12.52 17.25
N THR A 139 -10.86 -11.57 16.52
CA THR A 139 -10.68 -10.20 17.00
C THR A 139 -12.00 -9.52 17.35
N LYS A 140 -13.02 -9.64 16.49
CA LYS A 140 -14.36 -9.10 16.77
C LYS A 140 -14.96 -9.70 18.03
N MET A 141 -14.86 -11.02 18.20
CA MET A 141 -15.37 -11.69 19.39
C MET A 141 -14.69 -11.22 20.68
N VAL A 142 -13.37 -11.04 20.65
CA VAL A 142 -12.61 -10.50 21.79
C VAL A 142 -13.07 -9.07 22.09
N GLN A 143 -13.24 -8.23 21.06
CA GLN A 143 -13.71 -6.86 21.22
C GLN A 143 -15.11 -6.81 21.83
N GLU A 144 -16.06 -7.62 21.34
CA GLU A 144 -17.41 -7.76 21.89
C GLU A 144 -17.36 -8.25 23.35
N THR A 145 -16.49 -9.19 23.66
CA THR A 145 -16.33 -9.75 25.02
C THR A 145 -15.82 -8.71 26.00
N VAL A 146 -14.81 -7.92 25.61
CA VAL A 146 -14.22 -6.88 26.47
C VAL A 146 -15.22 -5.74 26.71
N LEU A 147 -15.87 -5.26 25.65
CA LEU A 147 -16.88 -4.20 25.77
C LEU A 147 -18.12 -4.67 26.55
N GLY A 148 -18.53 -5.93 26.36
CA GLY A 148 -19.71 -6.54 26.96
C GLY A 148 -19.46 -7.30 28.26
N ILE A 149 -18.28 -7.18 28.88
CA ILE A 149 -17.87 -8.07 29.98
C ILE A 149 -18.84 -8.04 31.17
N ARG A 150 -19.41 -6.87 31.48
CA ARG A 150 -20.41 -6.71 32.55
C ARG A 150 -21.69 -7.51 32.27
N VAL A 151 -22.14 -7.53 31.01
CA VAL A 151 -23.33 -8.31 30.59
C VAL A 151 -23.02 -9.80 30.68
N ILE A 152 -21.88 -10.23 30.17
CA ILE A 152 -21.46 -11.64 30.23
C ILE A 152 -21.41 -12.14 31.68
N LYS A 153 -20.87 -11.33 32.60
CA LYS A 153 -20.82 -11.63 34.03
C LYS A 153 -22.20 -11.62 34.70
N ALA A 154 -23.05 -10.64 34.37
CA ALA A 154 -24.40 -10.55 34.95
C ALA A 154 -25.29 -11.75 34.57
N PHE A 155 -25.09 -12.32 33.38
CA PHE A 155 -25.84 -13.48 32.88
C PHE A 155 -25.08 -14.81 33.01
N THR A 156 -23.93 -14.85 33.68
CA THR A 156 -23.11 -16.05 33.90
C THR A 156 -22.81 -16.84 32.60
N MET A 157 -22.48 -16.12 31.52
CA MET A 157 -22.32 -16.68 30.17
C MET A 157 -20.87 -17.03 29.80
N GLU A 158 -19.95 -17.07 30.76
CA GLU A 158 -18.51 -17.23 30.48
C GLU A 158 -18.20 -18.53 29.74
N GLU A 159 -18.81 -19.65 30.15
CA GLU A 159 -18.56 -20.95 29.52
C GLU A 159 -19.03 -20.96 28.06
N LYS A 160 -20.19 -20.37 27.79
CA LYS A 160 -20.72 -20.25 26.42
C LYS A 160 -19.79 -19.43 25.54
N MET A 161 -19.22 -18.33 26.06
CA MET A 161 -18.25 -17.51 25.35
C MET A 161 -16.92 -18.25 25.16
N ARG A 162 -16.48 -19.05 26.14
CA ARG A 162 -15.28 -19.90 26.04
C ARG A 162 -15.39 -20.90 24.90
N ILE A 163 -16.51 -21.63 24.81
CA ILE A 163 -16.77 -22.58 23.72
C ILE A 163 -16.79 -21.87 22.36
N ARG A 164 -17.48 -20.73 22.26
CA ARG A 164 -17.56 -19.95 21.02
C ARG A 164 -16.18 -19.47 20.56
N ASN A 165 -15.32 -19.05 21.50
CA ASN A 165 -13.96 -18.65 21.21
C ASN A 165 -13.10 -19.84 20.75
N ASP A 166 -13.21 -21.00 21.42
CA ASP A 166 -12.49 -22.21 21.05
C ASP A 166 -12.82 -22.65 19.61
N GLU A 167 -14.09 -22.62 19.22
CA GLU A 167 -14.51 -22.92 17.84
C GLU A 167 -13.90 -21.94 16.82
N ALA A 168 -13.90 -20.65 17.13
CA ALA A 168 -13.37 -19.61 16.24
C ALA A 168 -11.84 -19.74 16.09
N VAL A 169 -11.12 -19.90 17.20
CA VAL A 169 -9.67 -20.09 17.22
C VAL A 169 -9.29 -21.40 16.52
N SER A 170 -10.04 -22.48 16.76
CA SER A 170 -9.82 -23.77 16.09
C SER A 170 -10.00 -23.68 14.57
N ARG A 171 -10.99 -22.92 14.08
CA ARG A 171 -11.15 -22.67 12.64
C ARG A 171 -9.97 -21.89 12.06
N HIS A 172 -9.51 -20.86 12.78
CA HIS A 172 -8.33 -20.10 12.39
C HIS A 172 -7.08 -21.00 12.33
N TYR A 173 -6.80 -21.75 13.39
CA TYR A 173 -5.68 -22.70 13.48
C TYR A 173 -5.69 -23.71 12.33
N ARG A 174 -6.83 -24.37 12.06
CA ARG A 174 -6.95 -25.31 10.94
C ARG A 174 -6.59 -24.67 9.60
N ASN A 175 -6.92 -23.40 9.39
CA ASN A 175 -6.60 -22.70 8.16
C ASN A 175 -5.13 -22.25 8.09
N VAL A 176 -4.55 -21.83 9.22
CA VAL A 176 -3.11 -21.58 9.34
C VAL A 176 -2.33 -22.85 8.99
N MET A 177 -2.72 -24.01 9.52
CA MET A 177 -2.06 -25.28 9.20
C MET A 177 -2.22 -25.69 7.73
N ARG A 178 -3.32 -25.29 7.06
CA ARG A 178 -3.45 -25.43 5.59
C ARG A 178 -2.47 -24.54 4.85
N GLU A 179 -2.24 -23.31 5.29
CA GLU A 179 -1.21 -22.45 4.69
C GLU A 179 0.19 -23.03 4.87
N VAL A 180 0.53 -23.47 6.09
CA VAL A 180 1.81 -24.14 6.36
C VAL A 180 1.99 -25.32 5.41
N ARG A 181 0.98 -26.20 5.29
CA ARG A 181 1.03 -27.34 4.37
C ARG A 181 1.28 -26.93 2.92
N ILE A 182 0.58 -25.91 2.43
CA ILE A 182 0.78 -25.40 1.06
C ILE A 182 2.21 -24.86 0.92
N ARG A 183 2.71 -24.10 1.89
CA ARG A 183 4.05 -23.49 1.86
C ARG A 183 5.14 -24.55 1.83
N GLU A 184 5.12 -25.49 2.78
CA GLU A 184 6.14 -26.54 2.88
C GLU A 184 6.09 -27.46 1.66
N PHE A 185 4.90 -27.82 1.19
CA PHE A 185 4.78 -28.63 -0.04
C PHE A 185 5.30 -27.89 -1.29
N THR A 186 5.11 -26.56 -1.34
CA THR A 186 5.69 -25.72 -2.40
C THR A 186 7.21 -25.73 -2.34
N ALA A 187 7.79 -25.59 -1.14
CA ALA A 187 9.24 -25.61 -0.93
C ALA A 187 9.84 -26.95 -1.37
N VAL A 188 9.28 -28.07 -0.88
CA VAL A 188 9.69 -29.43 -1.26
C VAL A 188 9.55 -29.66 -2.76
N SER A 189 8.45 -29.24 -3.38
CA SER A 189 8.26 -29.37 -4.83
C SER A 189 9.33 -28.60 -5.62
N MET A 190 9.64 -27.37 -5.19
CA MET A 190 10.68 -26.56 -5.83
C MET A 190 12.08 -27.16 -5.66
N GLU A 191 12.36 -27.76 -4.51
CA GLU A 191 13.62 -28.45 -4.24
C GLU A 191 13.78 -29.71 -5.08
N ILE A 192 12.73 -30.53 -5.23
CA ILE A 192 12.73 -31.70 -6.12
C ILE A 192 12.97 -31.28 -7.57
N ILE A 193 12.30 -30.21 -8.05
CA ILE A 193 12.48 -29.70 -9.41
C ILE A 193 13.90 -29.17 -9.62
N ALA A 194 14.45 -28.44 -8.64
CA ALA A 194 15.82 -27.96 -8.70
C ALA A 194 16.82 -29.12 -8.71
N GLY A 195 16.62 -30.13 -7.85
CA GLY A 195 17.45 -31.33 -7.79
C GLY A 195 17.41 -32.14 -9.10
N ALA A 196 16.22 -32.36 -9.66
CA ALA A 196 16.06 -33.00 -10.97
C ALA A 196 16.75 -32.20 -12.08
N GLY A 197 16.62 -30.87 -12.06
CA GLY A 197 17.30 -29.98 -12.99
C GLY A 197 18.82 -30.07 -12.92
N ILE A 198 19.38 -30.03 -11.71
CA ILE A 198 20.81 -30.22 -11.47
C ILE A 198 21.26 -31.60 -11.95
N ALA A 199 20.51 -32.67 -11.64
CA ALA A 199 20.84 -34.02 -12.07
C ALA A 199 20.89 -34.16 -13.60
N ILE A 200 19.92 -33.57 -14.32
CA ILE A 200 19.88 -33.56 -15.79
C ILE A 200 21.09 -32.80 -16.37
N ILE A 201 21.39 -31.62 -15.82
CA ILE A 201 22.55 -30.81 -16.25
C ILE A 201 23.87 -31.53 -15.95
N LEU A 202 23.99 -32.18 -14.79
CA LEU A 202 25.16 -32.98 -14.43
C LEU A 202 25.33 -34.19 -15.35
N TRP A 203 24.26 -34.90 -15.66
CA TRP A 203 24.32 -36.06 -16.54
C TRP A 203 24.78 -35.67 -17.95
N TYR A 204 24.14 -34.68 -18.56
CA TYR A 204 24.50 -34.24 -19.91
C TYR A 204 25.87 -33.52 -19.94
N GLY A 205 26.16 -32.71 -18.93
CA GLY A 205 27.45 -32.03 -18.79
C GLY A 205 28.61 -33.01 -18.61
N SER A 206 28.43 -34.06 -17.79
CA SER A 206 29.42 -35.12 -17.60
C SER A 206 29.66 -35.89 -18.90
N TYR A 207 28.60 -36.20 -19.64
CA TYR A 207 28.72 -36.80 -20.97
C TYR A 207 29.55 -35.91 -21.92
N LEU A 208 29.34 -34.59 -21.93
CA LEU A 208 30.14 -33.67 -22.76
C LEU A 208 31.61 -33.59 -22.32
N ILE A 209 31.87 -33.66 -21.01
CA ILE A 209 33.23 -33.63 -20.46
C ILE A 209 33.99 -34.91 -20.84
N ILE A 210 33.38 -36.08 -20.64
CA ILE A 210 34.01 -37.38 -20.97
C ILE A 210 34.33 -37.48 -22.48
N ASN A 211 33.48 -36.91 -23.32
CA ASN A 211 33.71 -36.86 -24.77
C ASN A 211 34.62 -35.70 -25.22
N ASN A 212 35.33 -35.01 -24.30
CA ASN A 212 36.20 -33.87 -24.59
C ASN A 212 35.52 -32.70 -25.34
N LYS A 213 34.19 -32.59 -25.27
CA LYS A 213 33.40 -31.50 -25.90
C LYS A 213 33.22 -30.28 -24.99
N LEU A 214 33.55 -30.41 -23.70
CA LEU A 214 33.42 -29.37 -22.69
C LEU A 214 34.52 -29.53 -21.64
N SER A 215 35.20 -28.45 -21.27
CA SER A 215 36.15 -28.48 -20.15
C SER A 215 35.43 -28.42 -18.81
N VAL A 216 36.01 -29.03 -17.78
CA VAL A 216 35.50 -28.99 -16.40
C VAL A 216 35.30 -27.53 -15.94
N GLY A 217 36.26 -26.65 -16.23
CA GLY A 217 36.16 -25.22 -15.91
C GLY A 217 35.00 -24.50 -16.61
N ALA A 218 34.74 -24.80 -17.89
CA ALA A 218 33.60 -24.23 -18.61
C ALA A 218 32.26 -24.73 -18.05
N PHE A 219 32.19 -26.00 -17.64
CA PHE A 219 31.00 -26.57 -17.00
C PHE A 219 30.69 -25.92 -15.65
N PHE A 220 31.69 -25.78 -14.77
CA PHE A 220 31.50 -25.09 -13.48
C PHE A 220 31.18 -23.60 -13.65
N SER A 221 31.79 -22.93 -14.63
CA SER A 221 31.45 -21.55 -14.99
C SER A 221 29.98 -21.43 -15.44
N PHE A 222 29.48 -22.40 -16.22
CA PHE A 222 28.10 -22.46 -16.65
C PHE A 222 27.13 -22.68 -15.48
N ILE A 223 27.39 -23.67 -14.60
CA ILE A 223 26.57 -23.93 -13.40
C ILE A 223 26.50 -22.67 -12.53
N THR A 224 27.63 -22.01 -12.31
CA THR A 224 27.70 -20.79 -11.50
C THR A 224 26.88 -19.67 -12.12
N ALA A 225 26.94 -19.48 -13.44
CA ALA A 225 26.11 -18.50 -14.14
C ALA A 225 24.61 -18.76 -13.92
N ILE A 226 24.15 -20.01 -14.02
CA ILE A 226 22.75 -20.37 -13.76
C ILE A 226 22.35 -20.14 -12.31
N MET A 227 23.17 -20.56 -11.35
CA MET A 227 22.89 -20.32 -9.93
C MET A 227 22.78 -18.82 -9.63
N MET A 228 23.60 -17.99 -10.27
CA MET A 228 23.54 -16.54 -10.15
C MET A 228 22.26 -15.91 -10.75
N ILE A 229 21.60 -16.56 -11.71
CA ILE A 229 20.33 -16.08 -12.30
C ILE A 229 19.16 -16.20 -11.32
N TYR A 230 19.19 -17.20 -10.42
CA TYR A 230 18.07 -17.50 -9.50
C TYR A 230 17.69 -16.30 -8.62
N THR A 231 18.69 -15.64 -8.00
CA THR A 231 18.43 -14.54 -7.07
C THR A 231 17.79 -13.31 -7.76
N PRO A 232 18.32 -12.82 -8.89
CA PRO A 232 17.67 -11.80 -9.71
C PRO A 232 16.25 -12.15 -10.15
N LEU A 233 16.01 -13.37 -10.63
CA LEU A 233 14.66 -13.83 -11.01
C LEU A 233 13.68 -13.75 -9.84
N LYS A 234 14.09 -14.21 -8.65
CA LYS A 234 13.27 -14.13 -7.43
C LYS A 234 12.93 -12.68 -7.07
N ARG A 235 13.89 -11.76 -7.18
CA ARG A 235 13.66 -10.33 -6.94
C ARG A 235 12.72 -9.70 -7.97
N LEU A 236 12.81 -10.10 -9.24
CA LEU A 236 11.86 -9.65 -10.28
C LEU A 236 10.43 -10.12 -10.02
N SER A 237 10.24 -11.33 -9.49
CA SER A 237 8.90 -11.82 -9.11
C SER A 237 8.21 -10.91 -8.07
N GLN A 238 8.98 -10.27 -7.19
CA GLN A 238 8.46 -9.35 -6.17
C GLN A 238 8.07 -7.97 -6.74
N VAL A 239 8.62 -7.57 -7.90
CA VAL A 239 8.37 -6.27 -8.52
C VAL A 239 6.87 -6.06 -8.81
N ASN A 240 6.17 -7.10 -9.29
CA ASN A 240 4.73 -7.01 -9.58
C ASN A 240 3.89 -6.72 -8.32
N ASN A 241 4.24 -7.33 -7.19
CA ASN A 241 3.55 -7.08 -5.93
C ASN A 241 3.78 -5.64 -5.45
N ASN A 242 5.01 -5.15 -5.56
CA ASN A 242 5.32 -3.77 -5.18
C ASN A 242 4.62 -2.75 -6.08
N PHE A 243 4.52 -3.01 -7.40
CA PHE A 243 3.76 -2.17 -8.32
C PHE A 243 2.28 -2.07 -7.91
N GLN A 244 1.67 -3.18 -7.47
CA GLN A 244 0.29 -3.17 -6.97
C GLN A 244 0.15 -2.32 -5.69
N MET A 245 1.11 -2.41 -4.76
CA MET A 245 1.11 -1.59 -3.54
C MET A 245 1.26 -0.10 -3.86
N ILE A 246 2.20 0.25 -4.75
CA ILE A 246 2.41 1.62 -5.23
C ILE A 246 1.13 2.16 -5.87
N ARG A 247 0.50 1.39 -6.77
CA ARG A 247 -0.76 1.78 -7.42
C ARG A 247 -1.88 2.03 -6.41
N THR A 248 -1.98 1.20 -5.39
CA THR A 248 -3.00 1.33 -4.34
C THR A 248 -2.79 2.60 -3.51
N ALA A 249 -1.56 2.86 -3.07
CA ALA A 249 -1.23 4.08 -2.32
C ALA A 249 -1.47 5.34 -3.16
N LEU A 250 -1.02 5.34 -4.43
CA LEU A 250 -1.27 6.44 -5.36
C LEU A 250 -2.76 6.68 -5.62
N HIS A 251 -3.58 5.63 -5.70
CA HIS A 251 -5.03 5.78 -5.87
C HIS A 251 -5.66 6.54 -4.69
N ARG A 252 -5.31 6.16 -3.45
CA ARG A 252 -5.83 6.83 -2.23
C ARG A 252 -5.42 8.28 -2.12
N VAL A 253 -4.20 8.61 -2.57
CA VAL A 253 -3.71 9.99 -2.65
C VAL A 253 -4.45 10.76 -3.75
N LYS A 254 -4.62 10.14 -4.92
CA LYS A 254 -5.35 10.72 -6.06
C LYS A 254 -6.79 11.07 -5.72
N GLU A 255 -7.48 10.25 -4.92
CA GLU A 255 -8.83 10.57 -4.44
C GLU A 255 -8.94 11.93 -3.75
N ILE A 256 -7.90 12.38 -3.03
CA ILE A 256 -7.89 13.70 -2.39
C ILE A 256 -7.60 14.80 -3.41
N PHE A 257 -6.65 14.56 -4.31
CA PHE A 257 -6.30 15.53 -5.35
C PHE A 257 -7.45 15.82 -6.33
N LEU A 258 -8.34 14.85 -6.54
CA LEU A 258 -9.51 15.00 -7.40
C LEU A 258 -10.71 15.71 -6.75
N LEU A 259 -10.65 16.00 -5.45
CA LEU A 259 -11.70 16.79 -4.81
C LEU A 259 -11.64 18.23 -5.30
N ASP A 260 -12.79 18.88 -5.40
CA ASP A 260 -12.86 20.28 -5.77
C ASP A 260 -12.30 21.18 -4.66
N ASP A 261 -11.58 22.23 -5.08
CA ASP A 261 -11.12 23.26 -4.15
C ASP A 261 -12.30 24.12 -3.67
N GLU A 262 -12.15 24.69 -2.48
CA GLU A 262 -13.04 25.70 -1.97
C GLU A 262 -13.01 26.91 -2.92
N VAL A 263 -14.20 27.29 -3.41
CA VAL A 263 -14.35 28.44 -4.29
C VAL A 263 -13.95 29.70 -3.51
N SER A 264 -12.76 30.22 -3.79
CA SER A 264 -12.27 31.46 -3.22
C SER A 264 -12.87 32.64 -4.00
N GLY A 265 -13.77 33.38 -3.34
CA GLY A 265 -14.18 34.69 -3.81
C GLY A 265 -13.14 35.72 -3.36
N ARG A 266 -12.53 36.46 -4.29
CA ARG A 266 -11.86 37.71 -3.96
C ARG A 266 -12.92 38.81 -3.94
N ILE A 267 -13.36 39.21 -2.76
CA ILE A 267 -14.11 40.46 -2.60
C ILE A 267 -13.06 41.56 -2.46
N GLU A 268 -13.05 42.54 -3.38
CA GLU A 268 -12.25 43.75 -3.23
C GLU A 268 -12.67 44.46 -1.94
N LYS A 269 -11.72 45.11 -1.25
CA LYS A 269 -11.91 45.73 0.08
C LYS A 269 -13.03 46.78 0.08
N ALA A 270 -14.28 46.34 0.20
CA ALA A 270 -15.38 47.17 0.63
C ALA A 270 -15.12 47.52 2.11
N LYS A 271 -15.37 48.77 2.48
CA LYS A 271 -15.50 49.10 3.90
C LYS A 271 -16.73 48.37 4.41
N ILE A 272 -16.54 47.45 5.36
CA ILE A 272 -17.63 46.71 5.99
C ILE A 272 -18.10 47.52 7.19
N GLU A 273 -19.36 47.96 7.17
CA GLU A 273 -19.99 48.68 8.30
C GLU A 273 -20.53 47.70 9.34
N GLY A 274 -20.87 46.48 8.91
CA GLY A 274 -21.21 45.36 9.79
C GLY A 274 -22.70 45.10 9.90
N HIS A 275 -23.51 45.53 8.92
CA HIS A 275 -24.91 45.15 8.80
C HIS A 275 -25.00 43.70 8.32
N ILE A 276 -25.70 42.84 9.04
CA ILE A 276 -25.81 41.41 8.72
C ILE A 276 -27.28 41.02 8.63
N VAL A 277 -27.67 40.39 7.52
CA VAL A 277 -29.05 39.95 7.27
C VAL A 277 -29.10 38.47 6.92
N TYR A 278 -29.90 37.71 7.66
CA TYR A 278 -30.38 36.38 7.31
C TYR A 278 -31.84 36.52 6.86
N ASP A 279 -32.12 36.15 5.62
CA ASP A 279 -33.46 36.15 5.03
C ASP A 279 -33.86 34.71 4.65
N LYS A 280 -34.82 34.16 5.41
CA LYS A 280 -35.39 32.82 5.25
C LYS A 280 -34.34 31.70 5.13
N VAL A 281 -33.30 31.79 5.94
CA VAL A 281 -32.15 30.87 5.84
C VAL A 281 -32.50 29.49 6.40
N SER A 282 -32.37 28.46 5.56
CA SER A 282 -32.50 27.06 5.99
C SER A 282 -31.29 26.27 5.53
N PHE A 283 -30.77 25.42 6.41
CA PHE A 283 -29.55 24.66 6.15
C PHE A 283 -29.61 23.26 6.75
N ARG A 284 -29.00 22.32 6.02
CA ARG A 284 -28.86 20.92 6.43
C ARG A 284 -27.43 20.47 6.19
N TYR A 285 -26.82 19.87 7.20
CA TYR A 285 -25.53 19.21 7.02
C TYR A 285 -25.65 18.05 6.02
N PRO A 286 -24.65 17.80 5.17
CA PRO A 286 -24.80 16.84 4.08
C PRO A 286 -25.13 15.40 4.47
N ASP A 287 -24.76 14.98 5.67
CA ASP A 287 -25.01 13.63 6.19
C ASP A 287 -26.19 13.57 7.19
N SER A 288 -26.91 14.69 7.37
CA SER A 288 -28.08 14.78 8.23
C SER A 288 -29.37 14.67 7.43
N VAL A 289 -30.38 14.02 8.02
CA VAL A 289 -31.76 14.00 7.46
C VAL A 289 -32.50 15.28 7.87
N GLU A 290 -32.23 15.77 9.08
CA GLU A 290 -32.91 16.93 9.66
C GLU A 290 -32.21 18.25 9.32
N LEU A 291 -33.02 19.31 9.19
CA LEU A 291 -32.56 20.68 9.04
C LEU A 291 -31.90 21.14 10.34
N ALA A 292 -30.67 21.64 10.24
CA ALA A 292 -29.97 22.25 11.37
C ALA A 292 -30.49 23.68 11.64
N LEU A 293 -30.96 24.36 10.59
CA LEU A 293 -31.61 25.66 10.65
C LEU A 293 -32.83 25.65 9.72
N LYS A 294 -33.93 26.26 10.16
CA LYS A 294 -35.19 26.30 9.41
C LYS A 294 -35.76 27.72 9.46
N ASP A 295 -35.85 28.33 8.28
CA ASP A 295 -36.49 29.64 8.04
C ASP A 295 -36.02 30.75 9.00
N ILE A 296 -34.70 30.88 9.15
CA ILE A 296 -34.09 31.87 10.04
C ILE A 296 -34.17 33.25 9.39
N ASN A 297 -34.78 34.18 10.12
CA ASN A 297 -34.84 35.61 9.79
C ASN A 297 -34.20 36.38 10.94
N LEU A 298 -33.07 37.04 10.68
CA LEU A 298 -32.27 37.75 11.68
C LEU A 298 -31.59 38.94 11.02
N GLU A 299 -31.70 40.11 11.63
CA GLU A 299 -31.01 41.33 11.20
C GLU A 299 -30.19 41.86 12.38
N ILE A 300 -28.94 42.23 12.12
CA ILE A 300 -28.00 42.74 13.11
C ILE A 300 -27.47 44.08 12.61
N GLN A 301 -27.65 45.14 13.40
CA GLN A 301 -27.22 46.49 13.04
C GLN A 301 -25.73 46.71 13.34
N PRO A 302 -25.06 47.64 12.62
CA PRO A 302 -23.68 48.03 12.92
C PRO A 302 -23.48 48.42 14.40
N GLY A 303 -22.52 47.78 15.06
CA GLY A 303 -22.19 48.02 16.48
C GLY A 303 -23.13 47.33 17.49
N GLU A 304 -24.16 46.63 17.02
CA GLU A 304 -25.07 45.87 17.87
C GLU A 304 -24.41 44.59 18.39
N THR A 305 -24.64 44.24 19.66
CA THR A 305 -24.20 42.97 20.24
C THR A 305 -25.42 42.10 20.55
N ILE A 306 -25.52 40.96 19.86
CA ILE A 306 -26.58 39.98 20.09
C ILE A 306 -26.07 38.76 20.87
N ALA A 307 -26.97 38.14 21.65
CA ALA A 307 -26.69 36.90 22.35
C ALA A 307 -27.58 35.77 21.82
N ILE A 308 -26.96 34.72 21.26
CA ILE A 308 -27.69 33.55 20.75
C ILE A 308 -27.77 32.48 21.86
N VAL A 309 -28.97 32.27 22.41
CA VAL A 309 -29.25 31.31 23.49
C VAL A 309 -30.14 30.16 23.03
N GLY A 310 -29.91 28.96 23.59
CA GLY A 310 -30.70 27.77 23.29
C GLY A 310 -30.04 26.46 23.73
N TYR A 311 -30.77 25.35 23.69
CA TYR A 311 -30.30 24.01 24.08
C TYR A 311 -29.14 23.49 23.21
N SER A 312 -28.37 22.52 23.70
CA SER A 312 -27.35 21.86 22.88
C SER A 312 -27.97 21.27 21.60
N GLY A 313 -27.32 21.47 20.45
CA GLY A 313 -27.84 21.03 19.15
C GLY A 313 -28.84 21.98 18.48
N SER A 314 -29.22 23.12 19.08
CA SER A 314 -30.19 24.06 18.51
C SER A 314 -29.72 24.89 17.30
N GLY A 315 -28.59 24.54 16.66
CA GLY A 315 -28.08 25.23 15.47
C GLY A 315 -27.26 26.51 15.69
N LYS A 316 -26.93 26.88 16.95
CA LYS A 316 -26.19 28.13 17.26
C LYS A 316 -24.84 28.23 16.55
N SER A 317 -24.01 27.18 16.64
CA SER A 317 -22.73 27.13 15.95
C SER A 317 -22.89 27.14 14.43
N THR A 318 -23.92 26.44 13.92
CA THR A 318 -24.25 26.41 12.49
C THR A 318 -24.56 27.80 11.95
N LEU A 319 -25.23 28.65 12.73
CA LEU A 319 -25.54 30.03 12.38
C LEU A 319 -24.25 30.84 12.14
N ILE A 320 -23.28 30.68 13.03
CA ILE A 320 -21.96 31.32 12.91
C ILE A 320 -21.17 30.73 11.74
N ASP A 321 -21.17 29.41 11.56
CA ASP A 321 -20.44 28.73 10.48
C ASP A 321 -20.93 29.18 9.08
N LEU A 322 -22.24 29.44 8.93
CA LEU A 322 -22.82 29.97 7.70
C LEU A 322 -22.38 31.42 7.45
N LEU A 323 -22.33 32.27 8.48
CA LEU A 323 -21.81 33.65 8.38
C LEU A 323 -20.36 33.66 7.87
N LEU A 324 -19.55 32.76 8.41
CA LEU A 324 -18.14 32.61 8.06
C LEU A 324 -17.94 31.98 6.67
N GLY A 325 -19.03 31.58 5.99
CA GLY A 325 -18.99 31.02 4.65
C GLY A 325 -18.49 29.58 4.57
N PHE A 326 -18.36 28.90 5.71
CA PHE A 326 -17.90 27.50 5.77
C PHE A 326 -18.85 26.53 5.07
N TRP A 327 -20.13 26.90 4.97
CA TRP A 327 -21.17 26.14 4.27
C TRP A 327 -21.87 27.03 3.25
N LYS A 328 -22.05 26.52 2.02
CA LYS A 328 -22.68 27.27 0.92
C LYS A 328 -24.00 26.68 0.44
N ASP A 329 -24.29 25.43 0.79
CA ASP A 329 -25.51 24.70 0.38
C ASP A 329 -26.70 25.01 1.31
N TYR A 330 -27.09 26.28 1.42
CA TYR A 330 -28.27 26.73 2.17
C TYR A 330 -29.30 27.37 1.24
N THR A 331 -30.57 27.39 1.66
CA THR A 331 -31.63 28.16 0.98
C THR A 331 -31.84 29.50 1.70
N GLY A 332 -32.35 30.50 0.99
CA GLY A 332 -32.49 31.87 1.52
C GLY A 332 -31.28 32.73 1.14
N ARG A 333 -31.04 33.80 1.89
CA ARG A 333 -29.94 34.74 1.65
C ARG A 333 -29.25 35.13 2.95
N ILE A 334 -27.92 35.14 2.94
CA ILE A 334 -27.09 35.79 3.95
C ILE A 334 -26.40 36.97 3.27
N ALA A 335 -26.57 38.18 3.80
CA ALA A 335 -25.95 39.39 3.30
C ALA A 335 -25.11 40.04 4.41
N ILE A 336 -23.99 40.64 4.01
CA ILE A 336 -23.16 41.50 4.84
C ILE A 336 -23.01 42.79 4.03
N ASP A 337 -23.54 43.88 4.58
CA ASP A 337 -23.81 45.14 3.88
C ASP A 337 -24.47 44.91 2.49
#